data_AF-A0A2V9KSH3-F1
#
_entry.id   AF-A0A2V9KSH3-F1
#
_cell.length_a   1.000
_cell.length_b   1.000
_cell.length_c   1.000
_cell.angle_alpha   90.00
_cell.angle_beta   90.00
_cell.angle_gamma   90.00
#
_symmetry.space_group_name_H-M   'P 1'
#
loop_
_entity.id
_entity.type
_entity.pdbx_description
1 polymer ?
#
loop_
_entity_poly.entity_id
_entity_poly.type
_entity_poly.pdbx_seq_one_letter_code
_entity_poly.pdbx_strand_id
1 'polypeptide(L)'
;LGRRFLVGLHPGASYGPAKRWLPERFANLADRLVAALQADVLIFGSADEKPLAEAIAQQMEHTPKIAAGGTTLRQLMALLARCDLVVTNDSGPMHLAAALGLPLVAVFGSTNEHATGPLSPRARVVKHQVECSPCGLRECPIDFRCMTGVTVDHVHRTALEVVKGAAT
;
A
#
# COMPACT_ATOMS: atom_id res chain seq x y z
N LEU A 1 -18.74 -14.95 16.49
CA LEU A 1 -18.45 -13.56 16.05
C LEU A 1 -17.36 -13.64 15.00
N GLY A 2 -17.69 -13.42 13.73
CA GLY A 2 -16.70 -13.46 12.64
C GLY A 2 -15.73 -12.29 12.74
N ARG A 3 -14.45 -12.48 12.36
CA ARG A 3 -13.50 -11.36 12.33
C ARG A 3 -13.92 -10.37 11.24
N ARG A 4 -13.76 -9.07 11.49
CA ARG A 4 -13.94 -8.02 10.47
C ARG A 4 -12.86 -8.15 9.40
N PHE A 5 -13.18 -7.68 8.19
CA PHE A 5 -12.24 -7.57 7.08
C PHE A 5 -11.06 -6.68 7.50
N LEU A 6 -9.82 -7.07 7.19
CA LEU A 6 -8.63 -6.33 7.62
C LEU A 6 -7.82 -5.84 6.41
N VAL A 7 -7.68 -4.53 6.28
CA VAL A 7 -6.83 -3.89 5.26
C VAL A 7 -5.47 -3.55 5.87
N GLY A 8 -4.40 -4.07 5.27
CA GLY A 8 -3.03 -3.70 5.57
C GLY A 8 -2.53 -2.58 4.66
N LEU A 9 -2.00 -1.50 5.22
CA LEU A 9 -1.38 -0.41 4.46
C LEU A 9 0.11 -0.33 4.74
N HIS A 10 0.94 -0.20 3.71
CA HIS A 10 2.35 0.15 3.85
C HIS A 10 2.69 1.40 3.02
N PRO A 11 2.59 2.60 3.60
CA PRO A 11 2.82 3.88 2.92
C PRO A 11 4.30 4.26 2.81
N GLY A 12 5.17 3.50 3.48
CA GLY A 12 6.61 3.69 3.48
C GLY A 12 7.30 3.18 2.22
N ALA A 13 8.59 3.51 2.12
CA ALA A 13 9.55 2.95 1.18
C ALA A 13 10.97 3.40 1.59
N SER A 14 11.82 2.47 2.03
CA SER A 14 13.22 2.77 2.41
C SER A 14 14.08 3.20 1.22
N TYR A 15 13.64 2.90 -0.01
CA TYR A 15 14.32 3.34 -1.23
C TYR A 15 14.38 4.87 -1.33
N GLY A 16 13.34 5.57 -0.91
CA GLY A 16 13.27 7.02 -0.94
C GLY A 16 11.88 7.55 -1.29
N PRO A 17 11.68 8.87 -1.19
CA PRO A 17 10.38 9.51 -1.41
C PRO A 17 9.85 9.32 -2.83
N ALA A 18 10.69 9.08 -3.84
CA ALA A 18 10.24 8.84 -5.22
C ALA A 18 9.39 7.57 -5.40
N LYS A 19 9.43 6.66 -4.42
CA LYS A 19 8.55 5.47 -4.36
C LYS A 19 7.34 5.65 -3.44
N ARG A 20 7.21 6.76 -2.72
CA ARG A 20 6.12 6.95 -1.76
C ARG A 20 4.94 7.64 -2.43
N TRP A 21 3.81 6.96 -2.47
CA TRP A 21 2.55 7.61 -2.80
C TRP A 21 2.11 8.55 -1.66
N LEU A 22 1.22 9.49 -1.99
CA LEU A 22 0.95 10.65 -1.14
C LEU A 22 0.23 10.23 0.16
N PRO A 23 0.64 10.72 1.34
CA PRO A 23 0.05 10.36 2.63
C PRO A 23 -1.47 10.59 2.70
N GLU A 24 -1.93 11.75 2.24
CA GLU A 24 -3.35 12.12 2.22
C GLU A 24 -4.18 11.18 1.33
N ARG A 25 -3.56 10.59 0.30
CA ARG A 25 -4.22 9.62 -0.58
C ARG A 25 -4.32 8.25 0.06
N PHE A 26 -3.34 7.85 0.87
CA PHE A 26 -3.47 6.67 1.72
C PHE A 26 -4.60 6.84 2.74
N ALA A 27 -4.71 7.99 3.39
CA ALA A 27 -5.80 8.28 4.33
C ALA A 27 -7.17 8.19 3.63
N ASN A 28 -7.34 8.91 2.51
CA ASN A 28 -8.59 8.90 1.76
C ASN A 28 -8.94 7.50 1.21
N LEU A 29 -7.96 6.74 0.74
CA LEU A 29 -8.16 5.36 0.33
C LEU A 29 -8.63 4.48 1.49
N ALA A 30 -7.99 4.62 2.66
CA ALA A 30 -8.30 3.83 3.83
C ALA A 30 -9.76 4.01 4.26
N ASP A 31 -10.24 5.25 4.36
CA ASP A 31 -11.63 5.53 4.74
C ASP A 31 -12.63 4.97 3.72
N ARG A 32 -12.34 5.10 2.42
CA ARG A 32 -13.19 4.52 1.37
C ARG A 32 -13.25 2.99 1.44
N LEU A 33 -12.13 2.33 1.73
CA LEU A 33 -12.09 0.87 1.91
C LEU A 33 -12.82 0.43 3.19
N VAL A 34 -12.71 1.19 4.29
CA VAL A 34 -13.49 0.94 5.51
C VAL A 34 -14.99 0.99 5.21
N ALA A 35 -15.45 2.03 4.52
CA ALA A 35 -16.85 2.18 4.15
C ALA A 35 -17.34 1.07 3.20
N ALA A 36 -16.55 0.71 2.18
CA ALA A 36 -16.94 -0.26 1.17
C ALA A 36 -16.91 -1.72 1.66
N LEU A 37 -15.99 -2.06 2.58
CA LEU A 37 -15.72 -3.45 2.99
C LEU A 37 -16.06 -3.72 4.46
N GLN A 38 -16.57 -2.71 5.19
CA GLN A 38 -16.78 -2.77 6.65
C GLN A 38 -15.49 -3.18 7.39
N ALA A 39 -14.35 -2.69 6.92
CA ALA A 39 -13.04 -3.15 7.33
C ALA A 39 -12.45 -2.41 8.54
N ASP A 40 -11.47 -3.04 9.18
CA ASP A 40 -10.49 -2.39 10.04
C ASP A 40 -9.19 -2.15 9.25
N VAL A 41 -8.38 -1.18 9.68
CA VAL A 41 -7.13 -0.79 9.00
C VAL A 41 -5.93 -0.98 9.93
N LEU A 42 -4.87 -1.58 9.40
CA LEU A 42 -3.58 -1.73 10.04
C LEU A 42 -2.49 -1.07 9.18
N ILE A 43 -1.81 -0.06 9.73
CA ILE A 43 -0.72 0.65 9.05
C ILE A 43 0.63 0.09 9.51
N PHE A 44 1.37 -0.45 8.57
CA PHE A 44 2.72 -1.00 8.74
C PHE A 44 3.79 0.04 8.42
N GLY A 45 5.00 -0.24 8.90
CA GLY A 45 6.19 0.55 8.63
C GLY A 45 7.34 0.15 9.53
N SER A 46 8.53 0.60 9.17
CA SER A 46 9.69 0.60 10.05
C SER A 46 9.55 1.66 11.17
N ALA A 47 10.52 1.72 12.08
CA ALA A 47 10.49 2.69 13.19
C ALA A 47 10.61 4.14 12.71
N ASP A 48 11.42 4.38 11.67
CA ASP A 48 11.57 5.67 11.00
C ASP A 48 10.35 6.07 10.16
N GLU A 49 9.49 5.11 9.79
CA GLU A 49 8.23 5.36 9.09
C GLU A 49 7.03 5.53 10.03
N LYS A 50 7.21 5.37 11.35
CA LYS A 50 6.13 5.57 12.33
C LYS A 50 5.51 6.98 12.27
N PRO A 51 6.28 8.08 12.17
CA PRO A 51 5.69 9.41 12.01
C PRO A 51 4.83 9.56 10.76
N LEU A 52 5.21 8.90 9.65
CA LEU A 52 4.40 8.87 8.43
C LEU A 52 3.08 8.11 8.66
N ALA A 53 3.12 6.96 9.33
CA ALA A 53 1.92 6.21 9.68
C ALA A 53 0.97 7.01 10.59
N GLU A 54 1.52 7.75 11.56
CA GLU A 54 0.75 8.63 12.45
C GLU A 54 0.13 9.81 11.69
N ALA A 55 0.88 10.45 10.79
CA ALA A 55 0.37 11.54 9.96
C ALA A 55 -0.77 11.11 9.03
N ILE A 56 -0.74 9.87 8.53
CA ILE A 56 -1.83 9.27 7.75
C ILE A 56 -3.02 9.01 8.66
N ALA A 57 -2.80 8.39 9.83
CA ALA A 57 -3.87 8.09 10.78
C ALA A 57 -4.60 9.34 11.27
N GLN A 58 -3.91 10.47 11.43
CA GLN A 58 -4.50 11.75 11.81
C GLN A 58 -5.41 12.37 10.74
N GLN A 59 -5.24 11.98 9.48
CA GLN A 59 -6.05 12.45 8.36
C GLN A 59 -7.23 11.52 8.04
N MET A 60 -7.28 10.35 8.66
CA MET A 60 -8.36 9.39 8.47
C MET A 60 -9.57 9.75 9.34
N GLU A 61 -10.76 9.50 8.82
CA GLU A 61 -12.02 9.59 9.58
C GLU A 61 -12.16 8.41 10.57
N HIS A 62 -11.69 7.23 10.17
CA HIS A 62 -11.70 6.03 11.01
C HIS A 62 -10.34 5.79 11.67
N THR A 63 -10.30 5.50 12.97
CA THR A 63 -9.04 5.25 13.68
C THR A 63 -8.39 3.92 13.26
N PRO A 64 -7.22 3.92 12.60
CA PRO A 64 -6.50 2.70 12.28
C PRO A 64 -5.70 2.18 13.49
N LYS A 65 -5.19 0.96 13.38
CA LYS A 65 -4.11 0.46 14.24
C LYS A 65 -2.77 0.75 13.57
N ILE A 66 -1.79 1.20 14.35
CA ILE A 66 -0.42 1.46 13.87
C ILE A 66 0.49 0.34 14.37
N ALA A 67 1.05 -0.45 13.45
CA ALA A 67 2.09 -1.44 13.72
C ALA A 67 3.49 -0.94 13.34
N ALA A 68 3.60 0.27 12.77
CA ALA A 68 4.87 0.86 12.36
C ALA A 68 5.86 0.95 13.52
N GLY A 69 7.07 0.42 13.32
CA GLY A 69 8.14 0.37 14.33
C GLY A 69 7.92 -0.64 15.46
N GLY A 70 6.79 -1.34 15.51
CA GLY A 70 6.43 -2.28 16.58
C GLY A 70 6.58 -3.75 16.22
N THR A 71 7.19 -4.08 15.07
CA THR A 71 7.22 -5.45 14.55
C THR A 71 8.62 -5.88 14.14
N THR A 72 8.99 -7.11 14.50
CA THR A 72 10.05 -7.87 13.81
C THR A 72 9.56 -8.33 12.45
N LEU A 73 10.46 -8.75 11.55
CA LEU A 73 10.09 -9.32 10.25
C LEU A 73 9.10 -10.50 10.39
N ARG A 74 9.30 -11.38 11.39
CA ARG A 74 8.40 -12.51 11.66
C ARG A 74 7.01 -12.04 12.07
N GLN A 75 6.92 -11.04 12.94
CA GLN A 75 5.64 -10.47 13.38
C GLN A 75 4.94 -9.72 12.24
N LEU A 76 5.69 -9.00 11.39
CA LEU A 76 5.16 -8.37 10.19
C LEU A 76 4.50 -9.42 9.27
N MET A 77 5.19 -10.51 8.94
CA MET A 77 4.63 -11.58 8.13
C MET A 77 3.37 -12.20 8.77
N ALA A 78 3.40 -12.42 10.09
CA ALA A 78 2.25 -12.96 10.82
C ALA A 78 1.03 -12.03 10.78
N LEU A 79 1.25 -10.71 10.90
CA LEU A 79 0.19 -9.71 10.78
C LEU A 79 -0.31 -9.57 9.34
N LEU A 80 0.59 -9.57 8.34
CA LEU A 80 0.21 -9.57 6.92
C LEU A 80 -0.67 -10.77 6.58
N ALA A 81 -0.34 -11.96 7.07
CA ALA A 81 -1.15 -13.17 6.87
C ALA A 81 -2.56 -13.10 7.48
N ARG A 82 -2.87 -12.06 8.28
CA ARG A 82 -4.20 -11.78 8.82
C ARG A 82 -4.97 -10.75 7.99
N CYS A 83 -4.31 -10.02 7.09
CA CYS A 83 -4.94 -9.08 6.19
C CYS A 83 -5.70 -9.81 5.08
N ASP A 84 -6.86 -9.27 4.72
CA ASP A 84 -7.67 -9.72 3.58
C ASP A 84 -7.38 -8.91 2.32
N LEU A 85 -6.74 -7.75 2.46
CA LEU A 85 -6.22 -6.91 1.39
C LEU A 85 -4.97 -6.19 1.90
N VAL A 86 -3.95 -6.07 1.05
CA VAL A 86 -2.78 -5.24 1.33
C VAL A 86 -2.63 -4.18 0.24
N VAL A 87 -2.41 -2.92 0.62
CA VAL A 87 -2.05 -1.83 -0.29
C VAL A 87 -0.68 -1.27 0.10
N THR A 88 0.25 -1.23 -0.85
CA THR A 88 1.64 -0.86 -0.58
C THR A 88 2.20 0.04 -1.68
N ASN A 89 3.30 0.74 -1.38
CA ASN A 89 4.23 1.16 -2.43
C ASN A 89 5.15 0.01 -2.85
N ASP A 90 5.89 0.18 -3.95
CA ASP A 90 7.02 -0.68 -4.34
C ASP A 90 8.12 -0.76 -3.24
N SER A 91 7.97 -1.72 -2.34
CA SER A 91 8.73 -1.87 -1.10
C SER A 91 8.74 -3.33 -0.61
N GLY A 92 9.60 -3.67 0.35
CA GLY A 92 9.71 -5.05 0.88
C GLY A 92 8.36 -5.71 1.26
N PRO A 93 7.46 -5.03 1.98
CA PRO A 93 6.16 -5.60 2.36
C PRO A 93 5.25 -5.98 1.19
N MET A 94 5.40 -5.35 0.02
CA MET A 94 4.74 -5.77 -1.21
C MET A 94 5.13 -7.21 -1.58
N HIS A 95 6.43 -7.52 -1.56
CA HIS A 95 6.93 -8.86 -1.88
C HIS A 95 6.50 -9.89 -0.84
N LEU A 96 6.48 -9.53 0.45
CA LEU A 96 5.98 -10.40 1.51
C LEU A 96 4.49 -10.72 1.32
N ALA A 97 3.66 -9.71 1.03
CA ALA A 97 2.24 -9.91 0.75
C ALA A 97 2.01 -10.79 -0.49
N ALA A 98 2.81 -10.59 -1.55
CA ALA A 98 2.76 -11.43 -2.75
C ALA A 98 3.14 -12.90 -2.45
N ALA A 99 4.22 -13.12 -1.69
CA ALA A 99 4.68 -14.45 -1.30
C ALA A 99 3.69 -15.19 -0.39
N LEU A 100 2.95 -14.45 0.44
CA LEU A 100 1.85 -14.97 1.26
C LEU A 100 0.57 -15.22 0.46
N GLY A 101 0.55 -14.91 -0.83
CA GLY A 101 -0.62 -15.10 -1.70
C GLY A 101 -1.79 -14.19 -1.34
N LEU A 102 -1.53 -13.01 -0.78
CA LEU A 102 -2.57 -12.09 -0.36
C LEU A 102 -3.13 -11.28 -1.55
N PRO A 103 -4.42 -10.90 -1.52
CA PRO A 103 -4.93 -9.85 -2.39
C PRO A 103 -4.11 -8.57 -2.18
N LEU A 104 -3.45 -8.09 -3.23
CA LEU A 104 -2.44 -7.04 -3.14
C LEU A 104 -2.62 -5.98 -4.23
N VAL A 105 -2.57 -4.70 -3.83
CA VAL A 105 -2.40 -3.57 -4.74
C VAL A 105 -1.07 -2.88 -4.44
N ALA A 106 -0.24 -2.74 -5.47
CA ALA A 106 1.07 -2.08 -5.35
C ALA A 106 1.11 -0.81 -6.20
N VAL A 107 1.38 0.33 -5.55
CA VAL A 107 1.52 1.62 -6.22
C VAL A 107 2.97 1.83 -6.67
N PHE A 108 3.14 2.11 -7.95
CA PHE A 108 4.44 2.32 -8.59
C PHE A 108 4.54 3.73 -9.20
N GLY A 109 5.76 4.26 -9.20
CA GLY A 109 6.07 5.57 -9.77
C GLY A 109 7.47 5.63 -10.39
N SER A 110 8.54 5.72 -9.61
CA SER A 110 9.89 5.92 -10.16
C SER A 110 10.54 4.66 -10.77
N THR A 111 10.10 3.47 -10.41
CA THR A 111 10.71 2.18 -10.77
C THR A 111 9.88 1.38 -11.77
N ASN A 112 10.53 0.40 -12.39
CA ASN A 112 9.94 -0.49 -13.38
C ASN A 112 9.31 -1.72 -12.71
N GLU A 113 7.98 -1.86 -12.83
CA GLU A 113 7.23 -2.96 -12.26
C GLU A 113 7.53 -4.32 -12.91
N HIS A 114 8.04 -4.35 -14.13
CA HIS A 114 8.48 -5.62 -14.74
C HIS A 114 9.78 -6.13 -14.14
N ALA A 115 10.57 -5.25 -13.51
CA ALA A 115 11.82 -5.61 -12.86
C ALA A 115 11.63 -5.96 -11.37
N THR A 116 10.79 -5.21 -10.65
CA THR A 116 10.63 -5.35 -9.19
C THR A 116 9.18 -5.57 -8.75
N GLY A 117 8.26 -5.87 -9.66
CA GLY A 117 6.86 -6.08 -9.34
C GLY A 117 6.59 -7.29 -8.45
N PRO A 118 5.37 -7.36 -7.87
CA PRO A 118 4.94 -8.50 -7.07
C PRO A 118 4.75 -9.75 -7.94
N LEU A 119 5.35 -10.86 -7.53
CA LEU A 119 5.18 -12.16 -8.19
C LEU A 119 3.99 -12.91 -7.58
N SER A 120 2.77 -12.49 -7.93
CA SER A 120 1.54 -13.16 -7.50
C SER A 120 0.38 -12.89 -8.46
N PRO A 121 -0.44 -13.91 -8.80
CA PRO A 121 -1.62 -13.71 -9.63
C PRO A 121 -2.71 -12.88 -8.93
N ARG A 122 -2.64 -12.76 -7.60
CA ARG A 122 -3.55 -11.96 -6.76
C ARG A 122 -3.04 -10.55 -6.51
N ALA A 123 -1.92 -10.16 -7.13
CA ALA A 123 -1.40 -8.81 -7.08
C ALA A 123 -1.80 -8.01 -8.32
N ARG A 124 -2.02 -6.70 -8.14
CA ARG A 124 -2.17 -5.74 -9.23
C ARG A 124 -1.25 -4.54 -8.97
N VAL A 125 -0.60 -4.09 -10.03
CA VAL A 125 0.20 -2.86 -10.01
C VAL A 125 -0.67 -1.72 -10.51
N VAL A 126 -0.65 -0.61 -9.78
CA VAL A 126 -1.28 0.65 -10.19
C VAL A 126 -0.16 1.68 -10.40
N LYS A 127 -0.10 2.24 -11.60
CA LYS A 127 0.85 3.29 -11.97
C LYS A 127 0.22 4.31 -12.90
N HIS A 128 0.84 5.49 -12.99
CA HIS A 128 0.51 6.50 -13.97
C HIS A 128 1.71 6.72 -14.89
N GLN A 129 1.53 6.42 -16.17
CA GLN A 129 2.60 6.54 -17.16
C GLN A 129 2.87 8.01 -17.47
N VAL A 130 4.14 8.39 -17.37
CA VAL A 130 4.65 9.73 -17.72
C VAL A 130 5.97 9.56 -18.45
N GLU A 131 6.38 10.56 -19.22
CA GLU A 131 7.60 10.52 -20.04
C GLU A 131 8.85 10.22 -19.21
N CYS A 132 8.95 10.79 -18.01
CA CYS A 132 10.12 10.62 -17.14
C CYS A 132 10.14 9.31 -16.35
N SER A 133 9.16 8.40 -16.49
CA SER A 133 9.07 7.16 -15.70
C SER A 133 9.10 5.92 -16.59
N PRO A 134 9.86 4.87 -16.22
CA PRO A 134 10.62 4.71 -14.97
C PRO A 134 11.98 5.42 -15.00
N CYS A 135 12.26 6.33 -14.06
CA CYS A 135 13.56 7.02 -13.96
C CYS A 135 14.57 6.30 -13.06
N GLY A 136 14.12 5.43 -12.16
CA GLY A 136 14.97 4.76 -11.17
C GLY A 136 15.61 5.69 -10.14
N LEU A 137 15.12 6.93 -9.99
CA LEU A 137 15.66 7.87 -8.99
C LEU A 137 15.05 7.64 -7.61
N ARG A 138 15.85 7.84 -6.56
CA ARG A 138 15.44 7.76 -5.14
C ARG A 138 14.66 9.01 -4.70
N GLU A 139 15.04 10.15 -5.25
CA GLU A 139 14.40 11.45 -5.05
C GLU A 139 13.94 11.98 -6.41
N CYS A 140 12.74 12.56 -6.45
CA CYS A 140 12.23 13.17 -7.68
C CYS A 140 12.81 14.57 -7.82
N PRO A 141 13.49 14.90 -8.93
CA PRO A 141 14.06 16.23 -9.15
C PRO A 141 13.02 17.25 -9.66
N ILE A 142 11.75 16.83 -9.81
CA ILE A 142 10.68 17.63 -10.40
C ILE A 142 9.45 17.64 -9.45
N ASP A 143 8.33 17.03 -9.84
CA ASP A 143 7.01 17.25 -9.24
C ASP A 143 6.27 15.96 -8.83
N PHE A 144 6.93 14.79 -8.90
CA PHE A 144 6.33 13.48 -8.63
C PHE A 144 5.08 13.18 -9.49
N ARG A 145 4.97 13.72 -10.72
CA ARG A 145 3.81 13.49 -11.61
C ARG A 145 3.41 12.03 -11.83
N CYS A 146 4.37 11.10 -11.73
CA CYS A 146 4.08 9.66 -11.77
C CYS A 146 3.29 9.17 -10.54
N MET A 147 3.52 9.74 -9.36
CA MET A 147 2.78 9.43 -8.13
C MET A 147 1.50 10.27 -8.00
N THR A 148 1.57 11.56 -8.33
CA THR A 148 0.39 12.45 -8.27
C THR A 148 -0.64 12.09 -9.34
N GLY A 149 -0.25 11.43 -10.43
CA GLY A 149 -1.19 10.87 -11.42
C GLY A 149 -1.90 9.59 -10.98
N VAL A 150 -1.40 8.87 -9.96
CA VAL A 150 -2.08 7.68 -9.41
C VAL A 150 -3.21 8.13 -8.48
N THR A 151 -4.44 8.16 -8.97
CA THR A 151 -5.59 8.66 -8.20
C THR A 151 -6.10 7.67 -7.17
N VAL A 152 -6.74 8.17 -6.10
CA VAL A 152 -7.40 7.33 -5.09
C VAL A 152 -8.47 6.44 -5.73
N ASP A 153 -9.23 6.96 -6.69
CA ASP A 153 -10.26 6.20 -7.41
C ASP A 153 -9.70 4.98 -8.12
N HIS A 154 -8.53 5.12 -8.77
CA HIS A 154 -7.89 4.02 -9.49
C HIS A 154 -7.44 2.93 -8.51
N VAL A 155 -6.78 3.32 -7.41
CA VAL A 155 -6.32 2.37 -6.39
C VAL A 155 -7.51 1.69 -5.71
N HIS A 156 -8.55 2.45 -5.34
CA HIS A 156 -9.76 1.94 -4.70
C HIS A 156 -10.50 0.93 -5.59
N ARG A 157 -10.73 1.27 -6.86
CA ARG A 157 -11.38 0.35 -7.82
C ARG A 157 -10.59 -0.95 -7.96
N THR A 158 -9.27 -0.84 -8.15
CA THR A 158 -8.37 -1.99 -8.29
C THR A 158 -8.41 -2.86 -7.04
N ALA A 159 -8.42 -2.25 -5.84
CA ALA A 159 -8.53 -2.97 -4.58
C ALA A 159 -9.82 -3.80 -4.50
N LEU A 160 -10.96 -3.22 -4.86
CA LEU A 160 -12.24 -3.95 -4.86
C LEU A 160 -12.27 -5.09 -5.88
N GLU A 161 -11.67 -4.91 -7.06
CA GLU A 161 -11.54 -5.97 -8.09
C GLU A 161 -10.70 -7.14 -7.58
N VAL A 162 -9.55 -6.84 -6.97
CA VAL A 162 -8.63 -7.83 -6.40
C VAL A 162 -9.29 -8.60 -5.25
N VAL A 163 -10.08 -7.95 -4.40
CA VAL A 163 -10.84 -8.60 -3.33
C VAL A 163 -11.96 -9.49 -3.88
N LYS A 164 -12.67 -9.07 -4.94
CA LYS A 164 -13.73 -9.89 -5.56
C LYS A 164 -13.18 -11.15 -6.22
N GLY A 165 -12.08 -11.04 -6.98
CA GLY A 165 -11.44 -12.19 -7.61
C GLY A 165 -10.83 -13.18 -6.61
N ALA A 166 -10.61 -12.75 -5.38
CA ALA A 166 -10.12 -13.55 -4.27
C ALA A 166 -11.19 -14.41 -3.57
N ALA A 167 -12.48 -14.14 -3.79
CA ALA A 167 -13.61 -14.86 -3.18
C ALA A 167 -14.11 -16.06 -4.02
N THR A 168 -13.41 -16.36 -5.11
CA THR A 168 -13.58 -17.51 -6.03
C THR A 168 -12.35 -18.38 -5.99
#